data_AF-A0A1R4JAW2-F1
#
_entry.id   AF-A0A1R4JAW2-F1
#
_cell.length_a   1.000
_cell.length_b   1.000
_cell.length_c   1.000
_cell.angle_alpha   90.00
_cell.angle_beta   90.00
_cell.angle_gamma   90.00
#
_symmetry.space_group_name_H-M   'P 1'
#
loop_
_entity.id
_entity.type
_entity.pdbx_description
1 polymer ?
#
loop_
_entity_poly.entity_id
_entity_poly.type
_entity_poly.pdbx_seq_one_letter_code
_entity_poly.pdbx_strand_id
1 'polypeptide(L)'
;MLIWIQGETLKKTNGKLPKSKFFQISSLLDTLWFFISVVMLYVIDLTPLAITVPAAYGIYTTFGWIYGTRLLKRKGVPDSPKDLVIPAKYIAYSQSFSLIFFALCLLVLSSPWLPIFQ
;
A
#
# COMPACT_ATOMS: atom_id res chain seq x y z
N MET A 1 5.59 4.89 -2.53
CA MET A 1 6.06 6.16 -1.93
C MET A 1 4.96 6.97 -1.28
N LEU A 2 3.79 7.18 -1.92
CA LEU A 2 2.66 7.89 -1.29
C LEU A 2 2.20 7.22 0.01
N ILE A 3 2.06 5.89 0.03
CA ILE A 3 1.78 5.09 1.23
C ILE A 3 2.78 5.39 2.36
N TRP A 4 4.07 5.51 2.03
CA TRP A 4 5.11 5.78 3.03
C TRP A 4 4.95 7.18 3.65
N ILE A 5 4.72 8.20 2.81
CA ILE A 5 4.50 9.59 3.22
C ILE A 5 3.23 9.72 4.07
N GLN A 6 2.16 9.02 3.69
CA GLN A 6 0.93 8.93 4.49
C GLN A 6 1.22 8.32 5.87
N GLY A 7 2.05 7.28 5.93
CA GLY A 7 2.48 6.67 7.19
C GLY A 7 3.21 7.66 8.12
N GLU A 8 4.12 8.48 7.58
CA GLU A 8 4.79 9.54 8.37
C GLU A 8 3.80 10.61 8.83
N THR A 9 2.84 10.97 7.99
CA THR A 9 1.78 11.92 8.37
C THR A 9 0.93 11.36 9.51
N LEU A 10 0.57 10.07 9.45
CA LEU A 10 -0.19 9.39 10.51
C LEU A 10 0.61 9.28 11.81
N LYS A 11 1.92 9.06 11.76
CA LYS A 11 2.75 9.08 12.98
C LYS A 11 2.72 10.45 13.66
N LYS A 12 2.80 11.53 12.88
CA LYS A 12 2.72 12.92 13.39
C LYS A 12 1.37 13.23 14.04
N THR A 13 0.29 12.56 13.63
CA THR A 13 -1.06 12.72 14.19
C THR A 13 -1.44 11.64 15.20
N ASN A 14 -0.48 10.86 15.72
CA ASN A 14 -0.73 9.74 16.65
C ASN A 14 -1.75 8.71 16.10
N GLY A 15 -1.74 8.49 14.79
CA GLY A 15 -2.64 7.59 14.08
C GLY A 15 -4.03 8.18 13.77
N LYS A 16 -4.32 9.42 14.17
CA LYS A 16 -5.59 10.08 13.80
C LYS A 16 -5.56 10.48 12.32
N LEU A 17 -6.70 10.33 11.66
CA LEU A 17 -6.84 10.70 10.25
C LEU A 17 -6.57 12.21 10.05
N PRO A 18 -5.57 12.60 9.23
CA PRO A 18 -5.32 14.00 8.91
C PRO A 18 -6.48 14.58 8.09
N LYS A 19 -6.87 15.84 8.36
CA LYS A 19 -7.88 16.56 7.54
C LYS A 19 -7.31 17.13 6.23
N SER A 20 -6.14 16.66 5.79
CA SER A 20 -5.47 17.17 4.60
C SER A 20 -6.09 16.60 3.33
N LYS A 21 -6.39 17.46 2.35
CA LYS A 21 -6.85 17.04 1.01
C LYS A 21 -5.84 16.12 0.33
N PHE A 22 -4.54 16.36 0.54
CA PHE A 22 -3.49 15.51 0.01
C PHE A 22 -3.58 14.07 0.56
N PHE A 23 -3.84 13.92 1.86
CA PHE A 23 -4.00 12.61 2.48
C PHE A 23 -5.20 11.85 1.88
N GLN A 24 -6.33 12.54 1.69
CA GLN A 24 -7.53 11.94 1.09
C GLN A 24 -7.31 11.50 -0.35
N ILE A 25 -6.72 12.37 -1.19
CA ILE A 25 -6.45 12.06 -2.59
C ILE A 25 -5.45 10.91 -2.71
N SER A 26 -4.36 10.94 -1.92
CA SER A 26 -3.34 9.89 -1.97
C SER A 26 -3.88 8.53 -1.51
N SER A 27 -4.68 8.48 -0.44
CA SER A 27 -5.36 7.24 -0.02
C SER A 27 -6.32 6.71 -1.10
N LEU A 28 -7.00 7.60 -1.84
CA LEU A 28 -7.87 7.20 -2.94
C LEU A 28 -7.08 6.64 -4.12
N LEU A 29 -5.95 7.26 -4.48
CA LEU A 29 -5.05 6.75 -5.51
C LEU A 29 -4.46 5.38 -5.14
N ASP A 30 -4.04 5.18 -3.89
CA ASP A 30 -3.55 3.87 -3.42
C ASP A 30 -4.64 2.81 -3.52
N THR A 31 -5.88 3.14 -3.12
CA THR A 31 -7.01 2.21 -3.23
C THR A 31 -7.34 1.90 -4.69
N LEU A 32 -7.32 2.89 -5.58
CA LEU A 32 -7.55 2.70 -7.00
C LEU A 32 -6.47 1.84 -7.64
N TRP A 33 -5.22 1.99 -7.22
CA TRP A 33 -4.10 1.22 -7.72
C TRP A 33 -4.26 -0.29 -7.50
N PHE A 34 -4.95 -0.71 -6.44
CA PHE A 34 -5.32 -2.11 -6.24
C PHE A 34 -6.17 -2.65 -7.41
N PHE A 35 -7.23 -1.93 -7.77
CA PHE A 35 -8.12 -2.33 -8.87
C PHE A 35 -7.40 -2.29 -10.21
N ILE A 36 -6.59 -1.27 -10.46
CA ILE A 36 -5.75 -1.20 -11.67
C ILE A 36 -4.82 -2.41 -11.72
N SER A 37 -4.14 -2.75 -10.62
CA SER A 37 -3.23 -3.90 -10.55
C SER A 37 -3.94 -5.21 -10.89
N VAL A 38 -5.16 -5.41 -10.38
CA VAL A 38 -5.97 -6.59 -10.71
C VAL A 38 -6.32 -6.62 -12.19
N VAL A 39 -6.79 -5.51 -12.77
CA VAL A 39 -7.14 -5.44 -14.20
C VAL A 39 -5.93 -5.73 -15.09
N MET A 40 -4.76 -5.17 -14.76
CA MET A 40 -3.54 -5.35 -15.55
C MET A 40 -3.11 -6.81 -15.66
N LEU A 41 -3.39 -7.65 -14.65
CA LEU A 41 -3.09 -9.08 -14.69
C LEU A 41 -3.88 -9.85 -15.76
N TYR A 42 -5.01 -9.32 -16.23
CA TYR A 42 -5.89 -10.00 -17.19
C TYR A 42 -5.95 -9.31 -18.56
N VAL A 43 -5.56 -8.04 -18.65
CA VAL A 43 -5.69 -7.23 -19.87
C VAL A 43 -4.37 -7.05 -20.62
N ILE A 44 -3.23 -7.12 -19.93
CA ILE A 44 -1.91 -6.91 -20.54
C ILE A 44 -1.11 -8.20 -20.47
N ASP A 45 -0.43 -8.55 -21.58
CA ASP A 45 0.54 -9.63 -21.62
C ASP A 45 1.86 -9.16 -21.00
N LEU A 46 2.01 -9.40 -19.70
CA LEU A 46 3.15 -8.99 -18.90
C LEU A 46 4.21 -10.10 -18.89
N THR A 47 5.49 -9.73 -18.97
CA THR A 47 6.57 -10.68 -18.74
C THR A 47 6.48 -11.28 -17.33
N PRO A 48 7.01 -12.50 -17.09
CA PRO A 48 6.95 -13.14 -15.79
C PRO A 48 7.46 -12.26 -14.64
N LEU A 49 8.52 -11.48 -14.89
CA LEU A 49 9.05 -10.52 -13.93
C LEU A 49 8.10 -9.34 -13.71
N ALA A 50 7.46 -8.81 -14.76
CA ALA A 50 6.53 -7.68 -14.63
C ALA A 50 5.24 -8.06 -13.88
N ILE A 51 4.76 -9.30 -13.99
CA ILE A 51 3.61 -9.83 -13.23
C ILE A 51 3.81 -9.68 -11.72
N THR A 52 5.05 -9.74 -11.24
CA THR A 52 5.36 -9.63 -9.81
C THR A 52 4.90 -8.30 -9.20
N VAL A 53 4.83 -7.22 -9.98
CA VAL A 53 4.40 -5.90 -9.51
C VAL A 53 2.92 -5.90 -9.10
N PRO A 54 1.95 -6.12 -10.00
CA PRO A 54 0.55 -6.17 -9.62
C PRO A 54 0.23 -7.30 -8.64
N ALA A 55 0.89 -8.46 -8.75
CA ALA A 55 0.70 -9.58 -7.84
C ALA A 55 1.13 -9.22 -6.40
N ALA A 56 2.34 -8.66 -6.22
CA ALA A 56 2.81 -8.22 -4.92
C ALA A 56 1.88 -7.15 -4.34
N TYR A 57 1.49 -6.15 -5.14
CA TYR A 57 0.59 -5.11 -4.67
C TYR A 57 -0.75 -5.66 -4.18
N GLY A 58 -1.36 -6.58 -4.96
CA GLY A 58 -2.62 -7.22 -4.61
C GLY A 58 -2.54 -8.04 -3.33
N ILE A 59 -1.50 -8.87 -3.19
CA ILE A 59 -1.26 -9.70 -2.00
C ILE A 59 -1.12 -8.80 -0.77
N TYR A 60 -0.19 -7.85 -0.80
CA TYR A 60 0.10 -7.00 0.37
C TYR A 60 -1.08 -6.11 0.77
N THR A 61 -1.85 -5.60 -0.20
CA THR A 61 -3.05 -4.80 0.08
C THR A 61 -4.12 -5.65 0.76
N THR A 62 -4.38 -6.85 0.25
CA THR A 62 -5.37 -7.78 0.82
C THR A 62 -4.98 -8.19 2.25
N PHE A 63 -3.73 -8.60 2.46
CA PHE A 63 -3.23 -8.91 3.80
C PHE A 63 -3.22 -7.69 4.72
N GLY A 64 -2.96 -6.50 4.17
CA GLY A 64 -3.06 -5.23 4.88
C GLY A 64 -4.47 -5.03 5.44
N TRP A 65 -5.51 -5.18 4.62
CA TRP A 65 -6.90 -5.03 5.08
C TRP A 65 -7.27 -6.04 6.17
N ILE A 66 -6.88 -7.32 6.00
CA ILE A 66 -7.10 -8.37 7.01
C ILE A 66 -6.38 -8.01 8.32
N TYR A 67 -5.12 -7.57 8.23
CA TYR A 67 -4.33 -7.21 9.39
C TYR A 67 -4.88 -5.96 10.11
N GLY A 68 -5.26 -4.94 9.34
CA GLY A 68 -5.85 -3.70 9.84
C GLY A 68 -7.17 -3.95 10.56
N THR A 69 -8.09 -4.71 9.94
CA THR A 69 -9.36 -5.08 10.58
C THR A 69 -9.15 -5.92 11.85
N ARG A 70 -8.21 -6.86 11.85
CA ARG A 70 -7.88 -7.63 13.06
C ARG A 70 -7.36 -6.74 14.19
N LEU A 71 -6.53 -5.75 13.88
CA LEU A 71 -6.00 -4.82 14.88
C LEU A 71 -7.07 -3.87 15.41
N LEU A 72 -7.99 -3.41 14.58
CA LEU A 72 -9.13 -2.58 14.99
C LEU A 72 -10.08 -3.36 15.90
N LYS A 73 -10.43 -4.61 15.54
CA LYS A 73 -11.28 -5.47 16.38
C LYS A 73 -10.72 -5.67 17.79
N ARG A 74 -9.39 -5.73 17.95
CA ARG A 74 -8.74 -5.87 19.27
C ARG A 74 -8.82 -4.62 20.15
N LYS A 75 -8.97 -3.43 19.55
CA LYS A 75 -9.04 -2.15 20.28
C LYS A 75 -10.46 -1.64 20.50
N GLY A 76 -11.47 -2.35 19.97
CA GLY A 76 -12.84 -1.86 19.86
C GLY A 76 -13.02 -1.05 18.59
N VAL A 77 -14.14 -1.28 17.89
CA VAL A 77 -14.53 -0.46 16.73
C VAL A 77 -15.12 0.84 17.30
N PRO A 78 -14.59 2.02 16.94
CA PRO A 78 -15.10 3.28 17.46
C PRO A 78 -16.50 3.57 16.91
N ASP A 79 -17.34 4.21 17.73
CA ASP A 79 -18.72 4.61 17.35
C ASP A 79 -18.75 5.70 16.27
N SER A 80 -17.63 6.40 16.06
CA SER A 80 -17.51 7.49 15.09
C SER A 80 -16.19 7.39 14.30
N PRO A 81 -16.20 7.68 12.98
CA PRO A 81 -14.98 7.71 12.16
C PRO A 81 -13.93 8.74 12.63
N LYS A 82 -14.33 9.77 13.38
CA LYS A 82 -13.41 10.80 13.91
C LYS A 82 -12.53 10.26 15.04
N ASP A 83 -12.99 9.20 15.69
CA ASP A 83 -12.32 8.56 16.81
C ASP A 83 -11.48 7.35 16.35
N LEU A 84 -11.46 7.10 15.04
CA LEU A 84 -10.61 6.08 14.43
C LEU A 84 -9.14 6.48 14.56
N VAL A 85 -8.42 5.66 15.33
CA VAL A 85 -6.96 5.73 15.46
C VAL A 85 -6.35 4.56 14.73
N ILE A 86 -5.61 4.84 13.66
CA ILE A 86 -4.89 3.81 12.91
C ILE A 86 -3.78 3.22 13.79
N PRO A 87 -3.75 1.89 14.00
CA PRO A 87 -2.74 1.25 14.85
C PRO A 87 -1.32 1.47 14.32
N ALA A 88 -0.38 1.83 15.20
CA ALA A 88 1.04 2.02 14.82
C ALA A 88 1.65 0.79 14.12
N LYS A 89 1.24 -0.42 14.50
CA LYS A 89 1.68 -1.66 13.85
C LYS A 89 1.20 -1.78 12.40
N TYR A 90 0.01 -1.27 12.10
CA TYR A 90 -0.50 -1.21 10.73
C TYR A 90 0.25 -0.16 9.90
N ILE A 91 0.54 1.01 10.49
CA ILE A 91 1.35 2.05 9.85
C ILE A 91 2.74 1.52 9.46
N ALA A 92 3.43 0.86 10.39
CA ALA A 92 4.74 0.27 10.14
C ALA A 92 4.70 -0.78 9.03
N TYR A 93 3.71 -1.67 9.05
CA TYR A 93 3.47 -2.65 7.98
C TYR A 93 3.35 -1.98 6.61
N SER A 94 2.50 -0.96 6.49
CA SER A 94 2.28 -0.26 5.21
C SER A 94 3.53 0.50 4.73
N GLN A 95 4.32 1.06 5.64
CA GLN A 95 5.58 1.72 5.28
C GLN A 95 6.64 0.74 4.80
N SER A 96 6.81 -0.39 5.48
CA SER A 96 7.71 -1.47 5.05
C SER A 96 7.31 -1.99 3.67
N PHE A 97 6.00 -2.25 3.47
CA PHE A 97 5.48 -2.63 2.16
C PHE A 97 5.82 -1.59 1.08
N SER A 98 5.58 -0.30 1.34
CA SER A 98 5.86 0.74 0.34
C SER A 98 7.33 0.81 -0.07
N LEU A 99 8.28 0.47 0.81
CA LEU A 99 9.71 0.49 0.50
C LEU A 99 10.09 -0.73 -0.35
N ILE A 100 9.67 -1.93 0.06
CA ILE A 100 9.93 -3.17 -0.69
C ILE A 100 9.27 -3.13 -2.07
N PHE A 101 8.02 -2.67 -2.14
CA PHE A 101 7.30 -2.52 -3.40
C PHE A 101 7.99 -1.50 -4.32
N PHE A 102 8.48 -0.39 -3.77
CA PHE A 102 9.22 0.59 -4.56
C PHE A 102 10.52 -0.01 -5.14
N ALA A 103 11.28 -0.76 -4.33
CA ALA A 103 12.47 -1.46 -4.81
C ALA A 103 12.15 -2.48 -5.91
N LEU A 104 11.06 -3.23 -5.77
CA LEU A 104 10.57 -4.15 -6.79
C LEU A 104 10.24 -3.42 -8.10
N CYS A 105 9.51 -2.30 -8.03
CA CYS A 105 9.21 -1.50 -9.21
C CYS A 105 10.47 -0.99 -9.90
N LEU A 106 11.47 -0.53 -9.14
CA LEU A 106 12.76 -0.11 -9.70
C LEU A 106 13.50 -1.26 -10.37
N LEU A 107 13.50 -2.46 -9.77
CA LEU A 107 14.11 -3.66 -10.34
C LEU A 107 13.45 -4.05 -11.67
N VAL A 108 12.12 -4.08 -11.70
CA VAL A 108 11.35 -4.44 -12.90
C VAL A 108 11.58 -3.41 -13.99
N LEU A 109 11.56 -2.12 -13.64
CA LEU A 109 11.83 -1.03 -14.57
C LEU A 109 13.25 -1.11 -15.11
N SER A 110 14.24 -1.42 -14.27
CA SER A 110 15.64 -1.48 -14.67
C SER A 110 16.06 -2.79 -15.34
N SER A 111 15.21 -3.82 -15.27
CA SER A 111 15.50 -5.17 -15.75
C SER A 111 16.02 -5.26 -17.20
N PRO A 112 15.56 -4.44 -18.19
CA PRO A 112 16.09 -4.52 -19.55
C PRO A 112 17.56 -4.12 -19.67
N TRP A 113 18.10 -3.39 -18.69
CA TRP A 113 19.50 -2.96 -18.65
C TRP A 113 20.37 -3.81 -17.71
N LEU A 114 19.80 -4.83 -17.07
CA LEU A 114 20.52 -5.72 -16.18
C LEU A 114 21.00 -6.96 -16.95
N PRO A 115 22.32 -7.24 -16.97
CA PRO A 115 22.90 -8.34 -17.76
C PRO A 115 22.50 -9.74 -17.29
N ILE A 116 21.79 -9.84 -16.16
CA ILE A 116 21.34 -11.10 -15.55
C ILE A 116 20.01 -11.57 -16.17
N PHE A 117 19.27 -10.67 -16.83
CA PHE A 117 17.95 -10.92 -17.41
C PHE A 117 17.91 -10.82 -18.95
N GLN A 118 19.07 -10.68 -19.60
CA GLN A 118 19.26 -10.80 -21.06
C GLN A 118 19.54 -12.26 -21.44
#